data_AF-A0AA37T061-F1
#
_entry.id   AF-A0AA37T061-F1
#
_cell.length_a   1.000
_cell.length_b   1.000
_cell.length_c   1.000
_cell.angle_alpha   90.00
_cell.angle_beta   90.00
_cell.angle_gamma   90.00
#
_symmetry.space_group_name_H-M   'P 1'
#
loop_
_entity.id
_entity.type
_entity.pdbx_description
1 polymer ?
#
loop_
_entity_poly.entity_id
_entity_poly.type
_entity_poly.pdbx_seq_one_letter_code
_entity_poly.pdbx_strand_id
1 'polypeptide(L)'
;MFGICSMLILPCLYLLYRQLIEAKSKITLSFLAGALCFGIFFLLSMFFFSFHWIYGIGAALLAGFWGWAVYLDINELKGKTLLLTEELNFLLRSGNKNIRPELRQMLENIELQSQGDIHHYKLKIRDILSLLTSNTIDAGGNKRELLDRNEAKIKAIAQSKDIQSVRELATSEMLELSEAIQNIPTNRSEHLVEKVKIYIREKYHEQFDTSDLAQQVSVSESYMRRKFKKDTKQTINQYLSEYRIEQAKILLATMSVTDTAFSVGFNDANYFSTVFKKITGQSPTHYQQDLTNNKFK
;
A
#
# COMPACT_ATOMS: atom_id res chain seq x y z
N MET A 1 36.91 42.05 -14.71
CA MET A 1 36.35 40.72 -14.37
C MET A 1 34.85 40.58 -14.66
N PHE A 2 34.04 41.66 -14.66
CA PHE A 2 32.58 41.58 -14.93
C PHE A 2 32.19 41.17 -16.36
N GLY A 3 32.89 41.68 -17.37
CA GLY A 3 32.53 41.43 -18.78
C GLY A 3 32.70 39.97 -19.22
N ILE A 4 33.62 39.23 -18.60
CA ILE A 4 33.92 37.83 -19.01
C ILE A 4 32.86 36.87 -18.45
N CYS A 5 32.41 37.07 -17.20
CA CYS A 5 31.35 36.25 -16.62
C CYS A 5 29.99 36.50 -17.29
N SER A 6 29.62 37.76 -17.57
CA SER A 6 28.36 38.06 -18.25
C SER A 6 28.30 37.51 -19.68
N MET A 7 29.44 37.49 -20.39
CA MET A 7 29.54 36.93 -21.75
C MET A 7 29.37 35.41 -21.82
N LEU A 8 29.59 34.68 -20.73
CA LEU A 8 29.39 33.23 -20.68
C LEU A 8 28.01 32.84 -20.15
N ILE A 9 27.43 33.63 -19.24
CA ILE A 9 26.15 33.30 -18.59
C ILE A 9 24.95 33.54 -19.53
N LEU A 10 24.97 34.59 -20.35
CA LEU A 10 23.89 34.90 -21.29
C LEU A 10 23.66 33.79 -22.34
N PRO A 11 24.71 33.24 -23.00
CA PRO A 11 24.57 32.07 -23.86
C PRO A 11 24.06 30.82 -23.12
N CYS A 12 24.52 30.56 -21.89
CA CYS A 12 24.05 29.43 -21.09
C CYS A 12 22.56 29.57 -20.71
N LEU A 13 22.11 30.77 -20.34
CA LEU A 13 20.70 31.05 -20.07
C LEU A 13 19.83 30.91 -21.32
N TYR A 14 20.33 31.35 -22.48
CA TYR A 14 19.64 31.17 -23.76
C TYR A 14 19.49 29.68 -24.12
N LEU A 15 20.54 28.87 -23.94
CA LEU A 15 20.49 27.42 -24.16
C LEU A 15 19.55 26.71 -23.18
N LEU A 16 19.59 27.08 -21.90
CA LEU A 16 18.65 26.58 -20.88
C LEU A 16 17.20 26.95 -21.22
N TYR A 17 16.95 28.19 -21.64
CA TYR A 17 15.62 28.64 -22.04
C TYR A 17 15.10 27.86 -23.25
N ARG A 18 15.93 27.65 -24.26
CA ARG A 18 15.58 26.85 -25.44
C ARG A 18 15.22 25.42 -25.06
N GLN A 19 16.07 24.76 -24.26
CA GLN A 19 15.79 23.40 -23.80
C GLN A 19 14.55 23.33 -22.89
N LEU A 20 14.21 24.41 -22.16
CA LEU A 20 13.03 24.47 -21.30
C LEU A 20 11.75 24.43 -22.14
N ILE A 21 11.71 25.16 -23.25
CA ILE A 21 10.57 25.17 -24.18
C ILE A 21 10.41 23.80 -24.85
N GLU A 22 11.51 23.12 -25.15
CA GLU A 22 11.53 21.80 -25.78
C GLU A 22 11.27 20.65 -24.78
N ALA A 23 11.20 20.94 -23.47
CA ALA A 23 11.04 19.94 -22.43
C ALA A 23 9.65 19.27 -22.46
N LYS A 24 9.62 17.97 -22.74
CA LYS A 24 8.38 17.18 -22.80
C LYS A 24 7.97 16.56 -21.46
N SER A 25 8.89 16.45 -20.50
CA SER A 25 8.63 15.83 -19.19
C SER A 25 8.52 16.87 -18.08
N LYS A 26 7.59 16.67 -17.13
CA LYS A 26 7.39 17.58 -15.98
C LYS A 26 8.63 17.66 -15.07
N ILE A 27 9.42 16.58 -15.02
CA ILE A 27 10.67 16.47 -14.25
C ILE A 27 11.75 17.34 -14.92
N THR A 28 11.94 17.17 -16.23
CA THR A 28 12.90 17.94 -17.03
C THR A 28 12.56 19.44 -17.02
N LEU A 29 11.28 19.76 -17.10
CA LEU A 29 10.77 21.14 -17.00
C LEU A 29 11.11 21.76 -15.64
N SER A 30 10.88 21.02 -14.54
CA SER A 30 11.16 21.50 -13.18
C SER A 30 12.66 21.71 -12.94
N PHE A 31 13.50 20.81 -13.47
CA PHE A 31 14.96 20.91 -13.37
C PHE A 31 15.52 22.11 -14.15
N LEU A 32 15.09 22.28 -15.41
CA LEU A 32 15.51 23.42 -16.22
C LEU A 32 14.97 24.75 -15.73
N ALA A 33 13.74 24.79 -15.21
CA ALA A 33 13.16 26.01 -14.64
C ALA A 33 13.95 26.47 -13.41
N GLY A 34 14.32 25.54 -12.52
CA GLY A 34 15.17 25.83 -11.37
C GLY A 34 16.55 26.38 -11.77
N ALA A 35 17.21 25.73 -12.74
CA ALA A 35 18.52 26.16 -13.24
C ALA A 35 18.47 27.54 -13.93
N LEU A 36 17.41 27.81 -14.69
CA LEU A 36 17.18 29.10 -15.36
C LEU A 36 16.89 30.22 -14.34
N CYS A 37 16.03 29.97 -13.35
CA CYS A 37 15.77 30.91 -12.26
C CYS A 37 17.07 31.25 -11.51
N PHE A 38 17.86 30.24 -11.14
CA PHE A 38 19.14 30.45 -10.47
C PHE A 38 20.09 31.33 -11.30
N GLY A 39 20.22 31.07 -12.60
CA GLY A 39 21.08 31.87 -13.48
C GLY A 39 20.62 33.33 -13.61
N ILE A 40 19.31 33.60 -13.63
CA ILE A 40 18.75 34.96 -13.66
C ILE A 40 19.05 35.72 -12.35
N PHE A 41 18.78 35.09 -11.21
CA PHE A 41 19.04 35.70 -9.89
C PHE A 41 20.55 35.89 -9.64
N PHE A 42 21.39 34.98 -10.13
CA PHE A 42 22.84 35.11 -10.09
C PHE A 42 23.31 36.32 -10.90
N LEU A 43 22.83 36.51 -12.14
CA LEU A 43 23.13 37.70 -12.94
C LEU A 43 22.67 38.99 -12.25
N LEU A 44 21.43 39.03 -11.75
CA LEU A 44 20.91 40.19 -11.03
C LEU A 44 21.77 40.56 -9.81
N SER A 45 22.23 39.55 -9.05
CA SER A 45 23.10 39.79 -7.89
C SER A 45 24.47 40.38 -8.27
N MET A 46 24.99 40.08 -9.46
CA MET A 46 26.25 40.64 -9.96
C MET A 46 26.13 42.10 -10.41
N PHE A 47 24.95 42.55 -10.84
CA PHE A 47 24.70 43.94 -11.24
C PHE A 47 24.35 44.85 -10.06
N PHE A 48 23.75 44.31 -9.00
CA PHE A 48 23.29 45.06 -7.84
C PHE A 48 24.07 44.67 -6.57
N PHE A 49 25.30 45.19 -6.45
CA PHE A 49 26.26 44.89 -5.36
C PHE A 49 25.71 45.06 -3.93
N SER A 50 24.70 45.88 -3.72
CA SER A 50 24.10 46.13 -2.39
C SER A 50 23.11 45.05 -1.95
N PHE A 51 22.79 44.07 -2.80
CA PHE A 51 21.65 43.15 -2.58
C PHE A 51 22.07 41.68 -2.59
N HIS A 52 23.01 41.30 -1.72
CA HIS A 52 23.50 39.93 -1.57
C HIS A 52 22.41 38.90 -1.19
N TRP A 53 21.28 39.34 -0.62
CA TRP A 53 20.14 38.47 -0.31
C TRP A 53 19.42 37.93 -1.55
N ILE A 54 19.54 38.59 -2.71
CA ILE A 54 18.95 38.15 -3.98
C ILE A 54 19.56 36.81 -4.43
N TYR A 55 20.86 36.62 -4.21
CA TYR A 55 21.53 35.35 -4.45
C TYR A 55 20.96 34.23 -3.57
N GLY A 56 20.70 34.52 -2.29
CA GLY A 56 20.07 33.58 -1.36
C GLY A 56 18.69 33.13 -1.81
N ILE A 57 17.90 34.03 -2.40
CA ILE A 57 16.59 33.69 -2.99
C ILE A 57 16.75 32.77 -4.20
N GLY A 58 17.69 33.08 -5.10
CA GLY A 58 17.98 32.22 -6.26
C GLY A 58 18.38 30.80 -5.85
N ALA A 59 19.23 30.66 -4.83
CA ALA A 59 19.65 29.37 -4.28
C ALA A 59 18.49 28.62 -3.60
N ALA A 60 17.63 29.31 -2.85
CA ALA A 60 16.45 28.71 -2.21
C ALA A 60 15.42 28.22 -3.24
N LEU A 61 15.18 29.00 -4.30
CA LEU A 61 14.31 28.59 -5.40
C LEU A 61 14.88 27.37 -6.13
N LEU A 62 16.20 27.35 -6.42
CA LEU A 62 16.87 26.19 -7.02
C LEU A 62 16.67 24.94 -6.18
N ALA A 63 16.92 25.03 -4.87
CA ALA A 63 16.73 23.92 -3.93
C ALA A 63 15.27 23.44 -3.90
N GLY A 64 14.30 24.37 -3.95
CA GLY A 64 12.88 24.06 -4.02
C GLY A 64 12.48 23.35 -5.32
N PHE A 65 12.92 23.86 -6.47
CA PHE A 65 12.65 23.25 -7.78
C PHE A 65 13.31 21.88 -7.94
N TRP A 66 14.53 21.71 -7.42
CA TRP A 66 15.22 20.41 -7.43
C TRP A 66 14.57 19.42 -6.47
N GLY A 67 14.22 19.85 -5.25
CA GLY A 67 13.46 19.03 -4.31
C GLY A 67 12.11 18.60 -4.90
N TRP A 68 11.43 19.49 -5.59
CA TRP A 68 10.17 19.20 -6.29
C TRP A 68 10.37 18.26 -7.48
N ALA A 69 11.43 18.43 -8.28
CA ALA A 69 11.75 17.53 -9.39
C ALA A 69 12.05 16.11 -8.89
N VAL A 70 12.82 15.97 -7.82
CA VAL A 70 13.08 14.69 -7.15
C VAL A 70 11.79 14.09 -6.57
N TYR A 71 10.94 14.90 -5.95
CA TYR A 71 9.64 14.46 -5.46
C TYR A 71 8.72 13.94 -6.57
N LEU A 72 8.66 14.65 -7.71
CA LEU A 72 7.91 14.24 -8.88
C LEU A 72 8.46 12.93 -9.47
N ASP A 73 9.79 12.81 -9.57
CA ASP A 73 10.45 11.60 -10.08
C ASP A 73 10.16 10.39 -9.19
N ILE A 74 10.30 10.54 -7.86
CA ILE A 74 9.97 9.48 -6.90
C ILE A 74 8.49 9.07 -6.99
N ASN A 75 7.57 10.03 -7.12
CA ASN A 75 6.14 9.73 -7.19
C ASN A 75 5.71 9.16 -8.54
N GLU A 76 6.31 9.61 -9.64
CA GLU A 76 6.05 9.06 -10.97
C GLU A 76 6.59 7.63 -11.08
N LEU A 77 7.79 7.37 -10.54
CA LEU A 77 8.35 6.03 -10.42
C LEU A 77 7.45 5.14 -9.57
N LYS A 78 7.03 5.60 -8.38
CA LYS A 78 6.10 4.85 -7.51
C LYS A 78 4.78 4.55 -8.20
N GLY A 79 4.17 5.53 -8.86
CA GLY A 79 2.90 5.38 -9.57
C GLY A 79 3.00 4.39 -10.74
N LYS A 80 4.08 4.47 -11.53
CA LYS A 80 4.35 3.52 -12.62
C LYS A 80 4.62 2.11 -12.12
N THR A 81 5.42 1.95 -11.05
CA THR A 81 5.65 0.64 -10.43
C THR A 81 4.38 0.05 -9.84
N LEU A 82 3.50 0.89 -9.25
CA LEU A 82 2.23 0.44 -8.69
C LEU A 82 1.26 -0.03 -9.78
N LEU A 83 1.08 0.75 -10.84
CA LEU A 83 0.21 0.36 -11.97
C LEU A 83 0.70 -0.92 -12.65
N LEU A 84 2.01 -1.00 -12.90
CA LEU A 84 2.63 -2.17 -13.50
C LEU A 84 2.48 -3.41 -12.62
N THR A 85 2.51 -3.24 -11.30
CA THR A 85 2.33 -4.36 -10.35
C THR A 85 0.88 -4.74 -10.14
N GLU A 86 -0.07 -3.82 -10.27
CA GLU A 86 -1.51 -4.14 -10.32
C GLU A 86 -1.85 -4.93 -11.59
N GLU A 87 -1.36 -4.51 -12.74
CA GLU A 87 -1.50 -5.23 -14.02
C GLU A 87 -0.85 -6.61 -13.94
N LEU A 88 0.36 -6.70 -13.39
CA LEU A 88 1.06 -7.96 -13.18
C LEU A 88 0.32 -8.88 -12.21
N ASN A 89 -0.18 -8.38 -11.09
CA ASN A 89 -1.01 -9.17 -10.17
C ASN A 89 -2.29 -9.67 -10.83
N PHE A 90 -2.93 -8.86 -11.66
CA PHE A 90 -4.12 -9.27 -12.42
C PHE A 90 -3.78 -10.41 -13.37
N LEU A 91 -2.70 -10.28 -14.15
CA LEU A 91 -2.24 -11.33 -15.07
C LEU A 91 -1.87 -12.61 -14.32
N LEU A 92 -1.12 -12.52 -13.23
CA LEU A 92 -0.70 -13.68 -12.42
C LEU A 92 -1.88 -14.42 -11.77
N ARG A 93 -2.95 -13.70 -11.39
CA ARG A 93 -4.17 -14.28 -10.80
C ARG A 93 -5.15 -14.82 -11.83
N SER A 94 -5.10 -14.34 -13.07
CA SER A 94 -6.04 -14.73 -14.13
C SER A 94 -5.91 -16.19 -14.58
N GLY A 95 -4.86 -16.90 -14.18
CA GLY A 95 -4.65 -18.31 -14.54
C GLY A 95 -4.35 -18.54 -16.03
N ASN A 96 -4.05 -17.47 -16.78
CA ASN A 96 -3.84 -17.56 -18.22
C ASN A 96 -2.53 -18.33 -18.52
N LYS A 97 -2.61 -19.42 -19.29
CA LYS A 97 -1.44 -20.25 -19.62
C LYS A 97 -0.47 -19.58 -20.60
N ASN A 98 -0.86 -18.45 -21.18
CA ASN A 98 -0.08 -17.68 -22.18
C ASN A 98 0.48 -16.35 -21.63
N ILE A 99 0.79 -16.25 -20.33
CA ILE A 99 1.31 -15.03 -19.68
C ILE A 99 2.75 -14.67 -20.12
N ARG A 100 3.55 -15.63 -20.60
CA ARG A 100 4.97 -15.41 -20.98
C ARG A 100 5.22 -14.25 -21.96
N PRO A 101 4.53 -14.15 -23.11
CA PRO A 101 4.70 -13.02 -24.03
C PRO A 101 4.37 -11.66 -23.40
N GLU A 102 3.34 -11.60 -22.56
CA GLU A 102 2.90 -10.37 -21.88
C GLU A 102 3.96 -9.92 -20.85
N LEU A 103 4.47 -10.85 -20.02
CA LEU A 103 5.58 -10.58 -19.09
C LEU A 103 6.82 -10.07 -19.81
N ARG A 104 7.16 -10.71 -20.93
CA ARG A 104 8.33 -10.30 -21.71
C ARG A 104 8.18 -8.88 -22.23
N GLN A 105 7.01 -8.54 -22.77
CA GLN A 105 6.74 -7.19 -23.25
C GLN A 105 6.81 -6.14 -22.12
N MET A 106 6.29 -6.47 -20.93
CA MET A 106 6.40 -5.60 -19.75
C MET A 106 7.86 -5.39 -19.32
N LEU A 107 8.65 -6.47 -19.26
CA LEU A 107 10.07 -6.40 -18.89
C LEU A 107 10.89 -5.61 -19.92
N GLU A 108 10.58 -5.73 -21.21
CA GLU A 108 11.16 -4.92 -22.29
C GLU A 108 10.78 -3.43 -22.15
N ASN A 109 9.54 -3.12 -21.79
CA ASN A 109 9.13 -1.74 -21.51
C ASN A 109 9.88 -1.14 -20.31
N ILE A 110 10.10 -1.92 -19.24
CA ILE A 110 10.87 -1.49 -18.07
C ILE A 110 12.34 -1.25 -18.45
N GLU A 111 12.90 -2.11 -19.28
CA GLU A 111 14.27 -1.99 -19.81
C GLU A 111 14.43 -0.68 -20.60
N LEU A 112 13.50 -0.40 -21.52
CA LEU A 112 13.48 0.86 -22.28
C LEU A 112 13.37 2.09 -21.37
N GLN A 113 12.53 2.01 -20.32
CA GLN A 113 12.40 3.09 -19.33
C GLN A 113 13.62 3.27 -18.44
N SER A 114 14.50 2.28 -18.35
CA SER A 114 15.75 2.37 -17.59
C SER A 114 16.89 2.97 -18.42
N GLN A 115 16.62 3.42 -19.65
CA GLN A 115 17.58 4.12 -20.53
C GLN A 115 18.89 3.34 -20.76
N GLY A 116 18.84 2.02 -20.69
CA GLY A 116 20.03 1.16 -20.82
C GLY A 116 20.90 1.05 -19.56
N ASP A 117 20.53 1.67 -18.45
CA ASP A 117 21.23 1.50 -17.17
C ASP A 117 20.79 0.19 -16.48
N ILE A 118 21.71 -0.77 -16.44
CA ILE A 118 21.52 -2.06 -15.78
C ILE A 118 21.26 -1.94 -14.28
N HIS A 119 21.86 -0.97 -13.58
CA HIS A 119 21.64 -0.78 -12.15
C HIS A 119 20.22 -0.29 -11.89
N HIS A 120 19.76 0.66 -12.70
CA HIS A 120 18.38 1.15 -12.65
C HIS A 120 17.38 0.03 -12.98
N TYR A 121 17.67 -0.79 -13.99
CA TYR A 121 16.85 -1.94 -14.33
C TYR A 121 16.77 -2.95 -13.19
N LYS A 122 17.91 -3.35 -12.60
CA LYS A 122 17.97 -4.25 -11.43
C LYS A 122 17.13 -3.74 -10.26
N LEU A 123 17.20 -2.44 -9.98
CA LEU A 123 16.44 -1.81 -8.89
C LEU A 123 14.92 -1.95 -9.12
N LYS A 124 14.44 -1.60 -10.31
CA LYS A 124 13.01 -1.75 -10.65
C LYS A 124 12.54 -3.20 -10.58
N ILE A 125 13.34 -4.14 -11.11
CA ILE A 125 13.00 -5.57 -11.07
C ILE A 125 12.93 -6.07 -9.62
N ARG A 126 13.90 -5.72 -8.77
CA ARG A 126 13.90 -6.10 -7.35
C ARG A 126 12.62 -5.63 -6.64
N ASP A 127 12.23 -4.38 -6.88
CA ASP A 127 11.08 -3.78 -6.22
C ASP A 127 9.77 -4.47 -6.68
N ILE A 128 9.66 -4.80 -7.97
CA ILE A 128 8.53 -5.57 -8.52
C ILE A 128 8.46 -6.97 -7.89
N LEU A 129 9.57 -7.71 -7.87
CA LEU A 129 9.60 -9.07 -7.31
C LEU A 129 9.28 -9.07 -5.81
N SER A 130 9.78 -8.07 -5.07
CA SER A 130 9.46 -7.91 -3.64
C SER A 130 7.96 -7.67 -3.42
N LEU A 131 7.35 -6.84 -4.27
CA LEU A 131 5.92 -6.57 -4.19
C LEU A 131 5.08 -7.79 -4.59
N LEU A 132 5.45 -8.52 -5.64
CA LEU A 132 4.78 -9.76 -6.03
C LEU A 132 4.87 -10.84 -4.94
N THR A 133 6.04 -10.97 -4.33
CA THR A 133 6.24 -11.86 -3.18
C THR A 133 5.28 -11.48 -2.06
N SER A 134 5.22 -10.19 -1.68
CA SER A 134 4.28 -9.70 -0.67
C SER A 134 2.83 -10.00 -1.03
N ASN A 135 2.43 -9.81 -2.29
CA ASN A 135 1.06 -10.07 -2.73
C ASN A 135 0.72 -11.56 -2.74
N THR A 136 1.70 -12.42 -3.00
CA THR A 136 1.56 -13.88 -2.94
C THR A 136 1.40 -14.35 -1.49
N ILE A 137 2.15 -13.75 -0.57
CA ILE A 137 1.99 -13.97 0.88
C ILE A 137 0.60 -13.52 1.32
N ASP A 138 0.17 -12.33 0.89
CA ASP A 138 -1.17 -11.80 1.18
C ASP A 138 -2.29 -12.64 0.57
N ALA A 139 -2.03 -13.35 -0.53
CA ALA A 139 -2.96 -14.31 -1.12
C ALA A 139 -3.06 -15.61 -0.30
N GLY A 140 -2.18 -15.83 0.68
CA GLY A 140 -2.18 -17.01 1.55
C GLY A 140 -1.06 -18.01 1.28
N GLY A 141 -0.01 -17.61 0.54
CA GLY A 141 1.19 -18.40 0.30
C GLY A 141 2.07 -18.53 1.55
N ASN A 142 2.98 -19.51 1.57
CA ASN A 142 3.87 -19.74 2.70
C ASN A 142 4.87 -18.58 2.85
N LYS A 143 4.68 -17.77 3.89
CA LYS A 143 5.52 -16.59 4.16
C LYS A 143 7.01 -16.89 4.22
N ARG A 144 7.41 -17.94 4.93
CA ARG A 144 8.83 -18.24 5.16
C ARG A 144 9.50 -18.62 3.85
N GLU A 145 8.90 -19.57 3.13
CA GLU A 145 9.39 -20.05 1.85
C GLU A 145 9.49 -18.93 0.80
N LEU A 146 8.47 -18.07 0.72
CA LEU A 146 8.44 -16.96 -0.24
C LEU A 146 9.47 -15.87 0.07
N LEU A 147 9.73 -15.59 1.36
CA LEU A 147 10.77 -14.63 1.75
C LEU A 147 12.17 -15.17 1.47
N ASP A 148 12.46 -16.43 1.83
CA ASP A 148 13.76 -17.07 1.58
C ASP A 148 14.05 -17.11 0.07
N ARG A 149 13.04 -17.44 -0.73
CA ARG A 149 13.10 -17.43 -2.19
C ARG A 149 13.37 -16.04 -2.75
N ASN A 150 12.64 -15.03 -2.29
CA ASN A 150 12.83 -13.65 -2.73
C ASN A 150 14.25 -13.16 -2.43
N GLU A 151 14.77 -13.44 -1.23
CA GLU A 151 16.15 -13.08 -0.87
C GLU A 151 17.18 -13.70 -1.84
N ALA A 152 17.05 -14.99 -2.13
CA ALA A 152 17.93 -15.70 -3.06
C ALA A 152 17.89 -15.07 -4.47
N LYS A 153 16.69 -14.72 -4.96
CA LYS A 153 16.50 -14.14 -6.30
C LYS A 153 17.01 -12.71 -6.39
N ILE A 154 16.79 -11.90 -5.36
CA ILE A 154 17.35 -10.54 -5.27
C ILE A 154 18.88 -10.58 -5.31
N LYS A 155 19.49 -11.53 -4.59
CA LYS A 155 20.94 -11.74 -4.60
C LYS A 155 21.44 -12.13 -6.00
N ALA A 156 20.75 -13.04 -6.68
CA ALA A 156 21.07 -13.43 -8.05
C ALA A 156 21.00 -12.24 -9.03
N ILE A 157 19.94 -11.43 -8.95
CA ILE A 157 19.77 -10.22 -9.76
C ILE A 157 20.88 -9.20 -9.51
N ALA A 158 21.26 -9.01 -8.24
CA ALA A 158 22.36 -8.11 -7.90
C ALA A 158 23.68 -8.55 -8.57
N GLN A 159 23.93 -9.86 -8.62
CA GLN A 159 25.15 -10.47 -9.18
C GLN A 159 25.15 -10.59 -10.72
N SER A 160 24.00 -10.49 -11.39
CA SER A 160 23.91 -10.56 -12.85
C SER A 160 24.75 -9.49 -13.55
N LYS A 161 25.45 -9.83 -14.63
CA LYS A 161 26.34 -8.90 -15.34
C LYS A 161 25.69 -8.19 -16.52
N ASP A 162 24.58 -8.73 -17.01
CA ASP A 162 23.89 -8.28 -18.22
C ASP A 162 22.37 -8.25 -18.02
N ILE A 163 21.69 -7.47 -18.86
CA ILE A 163 20.24 -7.27 -18.81
C ILE A 163 19.48 -8.56 -19.15
N GLN A 164 20.00 -9.37 -20.07
CA GLN A 164 19.36 -10.63 -20.47
C GLN A 164 19.24 -11.58 -19.28
N SER A 165 20.31 -11.76 -18.51
CA SER A 165 20.32 -12.57 -17.28
C SER A 165 19.31 -12.05 -16.25
N VAL A 166 19.21 -10.73 -16.07
CA VAL A 166 18.22 -10.14 -15.15
C VAL A 166 16.79 -10.41 -15.64
N ARG A 167 16.54 -10.29 -16.94
CA ARG A 167 15.23 -10.53 -17.57
C ARG A 167 14.80 -11.98 -17.46
N GLU A 168 15.72 -12.93 -17.66
CA GLU A 168 15.46 -14.36 -17.51
C GLU A 168 15.14 -14.72 -16.05
N LEU A 169 15.93 -14.20 -15.09
CA LEU A 169 15.66 -14.39 -13.66
C LEU A 169 14.30 -13.82 -13.28
N ALA A 170 13.99 -12.59 -13.70
CA ALA A 170 12.70 -11.96 -13.43
C ALA A 170 11.53 -12.75 -14.02
N THR A 171 11.67 -13.20 -15.28
CA THR A 171 10.63 -13.98 -15.96
C THR A 171 10.39 -15.32 -15.26
N SER A 172 11.46 -16.05 -14.91
CA SER A 172 11.35 -17.32 -14.19
C SER A 172 10.64 -17.13 -12.84
N GLU A 173 11.02 -16.09 -12.10
CA GLU A 173 10.44 -15.80 -10.80
C GLU A 173 8.97 -15.44 -10.89
N MET A 174 8.61 -14.56 -11.82
CA MET A 174 7.21 -14.14 -12.02
C MET A 174 6.32 -15.32 -12.38
N LEU A 175 6.80 -16.26 -13.21
CA LEU A 175 6.05 -17.47 -13.56
C LEU A 175 5.87 -18.40 -12.37
N GLU A 176 6.93 -18.64 -11.59
CA GLU A 176 6.86 -19.49 -10.41
C GLU A 176 5.96 -18.87 -9.31
N LEU A 177 5.98 -17.54 -9.14
CA LEU A 177 5.04 -16.85 -8.26
C LEU A 177 3.59 -16.94 -8.78
N SER A 178 3.37 -16.92 -10.10
CA SER A 178 2.04 -17.17 -10.68
C SER A 178 1.53 -18.55 -10.32
N GLU A 179 2.37 -19.57 -10.50
CA GLU A 179 2.03 -20.95 -10.18
C GLU A 179 1.79 -21.13 -8.68
N ALA A 180 2.63 -20.52 -7.84
CA ALA A 180 2.42 -20.49 -6.41
C ALA A 180 1.06 -19.88 -6.06
N ILE A 181 0.68 -18.74 -6.66
CA ILE A 181 -0.63 -18.11 -6.45
C ILE A 181 -1.79 -19.02 -6.90
N GLN A 182 -1.67 -19.69 -8.05
CA GLN A 182 -2.71 -20.59 -8.57
C GLN A 182 -2.87 -21.86 -7.73
N ASN A 183 -1.77 -22.34 -7.16
CA ASN A 183 -1.74 -23.51 -6.27
C ASN A 183 -2.12 -23.18 -4.83
N ILE A 184 -2.27 -21.89 -4.47
CA ILE A 184 -2.91 -21.52 -3.22
C ILE A 184 -4.38 -21.97 -3.32
N PRO A 185 -4.84 -22.86 -2.42
CA PRO A 185 -6.23 -23.30 -2.43
C PRO A 185 -7.17 -22.09 -2.39
N THR A 186 -7.99 -21.93 -3.43
CA THR A 186 -9.02 -20.88 -3.63
C THR A 186 -9.91 -20.64 -2.41
N ASN A 187 -9.99 -21.62 -1.52
CA ASN A 187 -10.71 -21.59 -0.25
C ASN A 187 -10.10 -20.62 0.82
N ARG A 188 -8.91 -20.04 0.62
CA ARG A 188 -8.30 -19.11 1.61
C ARG A 188 -8.73 -17.64 1.45
N SER A 189 -8.90 -17.12 0.24
CA SER A 189 -9.21 -15.69 0.02
C SER A 189 -10.69 -15.37 -0.17
N GLU A 190 -11.49 -16.26 -0.78
CA GLU A 190 -12.94 -16.03 -1.00
C GLU A 190 -13.77 -16.19 0.28
N HIS A 191 -13.31 -17.03 1.21
CA HIS A 191 -14.02 -17.29 2.47
C HIS A 191 -13.38 -16.62 3.69
N LEU A 192 -12.42 -15.71 3.55
CA LEU A 192 -11.78 -15.09 4.72
C LEU A 192 -12.81 -14.39 5.63
N VAL A 193 -13.70 -13.59 5.04
CA VAL A 193 -14.76 -12.92 5.79
C VAL A 193 -15.69 -13.93 6.44
N GLU A 194 -16.03 -15.01 5.74
CA GLU A 194 -16.90 -16.04 6.28
C GLU A 194 -16.24 -16.83 7.42
N LYS A 195 -14.95 -17.15 7.31
CA LYS A 195 -14.16 -17.79 8.37
C LYS A 195 -14.08 -16.90 9.61
N VAL A 196 -13.85 -15.59 9.43
CA VAL A 196 -13.88 -14.63 10.55
C VAL A 196 -15.27 -14.60 11.19
N LYS A 197 -16.35 -14.60 10.40
CA LYS A 197 -17.72 -14.66 10.93
C LYS A 197 -18.00 -15.96 11.68
N ILE A 198 -17.58 -17.12 11.15
CA ILE A 198 -17.73 -18.43 11.80
C ILE A 198 -16.98 -18.43 13.13
N TYR A 199 -15.72 -17.99 13.12
CA TYR A 199 -14.92 -17.91 14.35
C TYR A 199 -15.59 -17.03 15.41
N ILE A 200 -16.10 -15.85 15.01
CA ILE A 200 -16.86 -14.99 15.93
C ILE A 200 -18.10 -15.72 16.45
N ARG A 201 -18.86 -16.41 15.61
CA ARG A 201 -20.05 -17.16 16.05
C ARG A 201 -19.71 -18.26 17.06
N GLU A 202 -18.58 -18.94 16.89
CA GLU A 202 -18.16 -20.03 17.78
C GLU A 202 -17.54 -19.51 19.09
N LYS A 203 -16.87 -18.34 19.04
CA LYS A 203 -15.99 -17.85 20.12
C LYS A 203 -16.38 -16.49 20.69
N TYR A 204 -17.56 -15.94 20.36
CA TYR A 204 -17.94 -14.60 20.80
C TYR A 204 -17.93 -14.40 22.32
N HIS A 205 -18.19 -15.45 23.10
CA HIS A 205 -18.28 -15.38 24.57
C HIS A 205 -16.91 -15.36 25.26
N GLU A 206 -15.82 -15.63 24.54
CA GLU A 206 -14.46 -15.67 25.07
C GLU A 206 -13.75 -14.30 24.94
N GLN A 207 -12.58 -14.15 25.56
CA GLN A 207 -11.70 -13.01 25.26
C GLN A 207 -11.23 -13.11 23.81
N PHE A 208 -11.44 -12.04 23.05
CA PHE A 208 -11.20 -12.04 21.62
C PHE A 208 -9.88 -11.37 21.29
N ASP A 209 -8.92 -12.16 20.81
CA ASP A 209 -7.69 -11.65 20.21
C ASP A 209 -7.73 -11.80 18.67
N THR A 210 -7.56 -10.68 17.99
CA THR A 210 -7.43 -10.63 16.53
C THR A 210 -6.15 -11.26 16.02
N SER A 211 -5.11 -11.36 16.86
CA SER A 211 -3.83 -11.98 16.50
C SER A 211 -3.98 -13.50 16.36
N ASP A 212 -4.64 -14.14 17.33
CA ASP A 212 -4.99 -15.56 17.33
C ASP A 212 -5.87 -15.92 16.13
N LEU A 213 -6.88 -15.11 15.86
CA LEU A 213 -7.75 -15.31 14.70
C LEU A 213 -6.98 -15.22 13.38
N ALA A 214 -6.07 -14.25 13.25
CA ALA A 214 -5.24 -14.09 12.06
C ALA A 214 -4.34 -15.32 11.84
N GLN A 215 -3.78 -15.88 12.92
CA GLN A 215 -3.00 -17.10 12.88
C GLN A 215 -3.85 -18.31 12.44
N GLN A 216 -5.05 -18.48 13.01
CA GLN A 216 -5.95 -19.58 12.69
C GLN A 216 -6.41 -19.57 11.22
N VAL A 217 -6.62 -18.38 10.63
CA VAL A 217 -6.98 -18.25 9.21
C VAL A 217 -5.75 -18.09 8.29
N SER A 218 -4.54 -18.19 8.85
CA SER A 218 -3.26 -18.16 8.13
C SER A 218 -3.03 -16.89 7.29
N VAL A 219 -3.37 -15.72 7.83
CA VAL A 219 -3.16 -14.41 7.18
C VAL A 219 -2.53 -13.41 8.15
N SER A 220 -2.01 -12.30 7.63
CA SER A 220 -1.61 -11.20 8.51
C SER A 220 -2.83 -10.49 9.12
N GLU A 221 -2.72 -10.07 10.38
CA GLU A 221 -3.79 -9.35 11.08
C GLU A 221 -4.20 -8.08 10.33
N SER A 222 -3.22 -7.33 9.82
CA SER A 222 -3.44 -6.12 9.02
C SER A 222 -4.23 -6.42 7.74
N TYR A 223 -3.94 -7.52 7.04
CA TYR A 223 -4.71 -7.93 5.87
C TYR A 223 -6.14 -8.30 6.24
N MET A 224 -6.31 -9.13 7.29
CA MET A 224 -7.61 -9.54 7.79
C MET A 224 -8.50 -8.34 8.13
N ARG A 225 -7.96 -7.36 8.89
CA ARG A 225 -8.69 -6.14 9.27
C ARG A 225 -9.10 -5.32 8.04
N ARG A 226 -8.19 -5.10 7.09
CA ARG A 226 -8.47 -4.33 5.86
C ARG A 226 -9.52 -5.03 5.00
N LYS A 227 -9.36 -6.33 4.76
CA LYS A 227 -10.26 -7.13 3.92
C LYS A 227 -11.65 -7.23 4.53
N PHE A 228 -11.74 -7.54 5.82
CA PHE A 228 -13.01 -7.60 6.54
C PHE A 228 -13.75 -6.26 6.44
N LYS A 229 -13.10 -5.13 6.79
CA LYS A 229 -13.71 -3.80 6.70
C LYS A 229 -14.12 -3.41 5.27
N LYS A 230 -13.32 -3.78 4.26
CA LYS A 230 -13.63 -3.49 2.85
C LYS A 230 -14.94 -4.17 2.42
N ASP A 231 -15.09 -5.43 2.79
CA ASP A 231 -16.18 -6.30 2.37
C ASP A 231 -17.45 -6.13 3.21
N THR A 232 -17.33 -6.00 4.54
CA THR A 232 -18.48 -5.90 5.46
C THR A 232 -18.87 -4.45 5.79
N LYS A 233 -18.03 -3.48 5.43
CA LYS A 233 -18.12 -2.06 5.85
C LYS A 233 -17.98 -1.83 7.35
N GLN A 234 -17.65 -2.86 8.13
CA GLN A 234 -17.51 -2.80 9.58
C GLN A 234 -16.15 -3.35 10.02
N THR A 235 -15.64 -2.87 11.15
CA THR A 235 -14.48 -3.50 11.79
C THR A 235 -14.86 -4.83 12.45
N ILE A 236 -13.89 -5.71 12.66
CA ILE A 236 -14.09 -7.00 13.35
C ILE A 236 -14.68 -6.77 14.74
N ASN A 237 -14.18 -5.79 15.50
CA ASN A 237 -14.67 -5.48 16.85
C ASN A 237 -16.11 -4.94 16.84
N GLN A 238 -16.51 -4.18 15.82
CA GLN A 238 -17.90 -3.73 15.65
C GLN A 238 -18.81 -4.93 15.40
N TYR A 239 -18.44 -5.80 14.45
CA TYR A 239 -19.21 -7.00 14.13
C TYR A 239 -19.34 -7.94 15.34
N LEU A 240 -18.25 -8.15 16.08
CA LEU A 240 -18.26 -8.93 17.33
C LEU A 240 -19.22 -8.32 18.36
N SER A 241 -19.15 -6.99 18.56
CA SER A 241 -20.03 -6.31 19.52
C SER A 241 -21.50 -6.45 19.13
N GLU A 242 -21.83 -6.24 17.85
CA GLU A 242 -23.18 -6.44 17.33
C GLU A 242 -23.66 -7.87 17.54
N TYR A 243 -22.84 -8.87 17.21
CA TYR A 243 -23.17 -10.27 17.41
C TYR A 243 -23.42 -10.61 18.89
N ARG A 244 -22.56 -10.12 19.80
CA ARG A 244 -22.75 -10.29 21.26
C ARG A 244 -24.06 -9.68 21.76
N ILE A 245 -24.45 -8.52 21.24
CA ILE A 245 -25.74 -7.90 21.60
C ILE A 245 -26.91 -8.72 21.07
N GLU A 246 -26.84 -9.27 19.86
CA GLU A 246 -27.89 -10.16 19.35
C GLU A 246 -28.05 -11.41 20.24
N GLN A 247 -26.94 -12.03 20.68
CA GLN A 247 -27.01 -13.14 21.64
C GLN A 247 -27.54 -12.68 23.01
N ALA A 248 -27.18 -11.48 23.47
CA ALA A 248 -27.65 -10.94 24.74
C ALA A 248 -29.17 -10.73 24.77
N LYS A 249 -29.78 -10.29 23.66
CA LYS A 249 -31.25 -10.14 23.56
C LYS A 249 -31.98 -11.44 23.86
N ILE A 250 -31.41 -12.58 23.44
CA ILE A 250 -31.96 -13.92 23.68
C ILE A 250 -31.83 -14.28 25.18
N LEU A 251 -30.66 -14.07 25.77
CA LEU A 251 -30.37 -14.44 27.16
C LEU A 251 -31.07 -13.53 28.20
N LEU A 252 -31.35 -12.26 27.85
CA LEU A 252 -32.09 -11.34 28.72
C LEU A 252 -33.50 -11.83 29.05
N ALA A 253 -34.06 -12.79 28.30
CA ALA A 253 -35.35 -13.39 28.60
C ALA A 253 -35.33 -14.34 29.82
N THR A 254 -34.15 -14.80 30.24
CA THR A 254 -33.98 -15.82 31.28
C THR A 254 -32.90 -15.50 32.32
N MET A 255 -32.05 -14.49 32.09
CA MET A 255 -30.90 -14.17 32.95
C MET A 255 -30.91 -12.70 33.39
N SER A 256 -30.22 -12.39 34.49
CA SER A 256 -30.02 -11.00 34.91
C SER A 256 -29.19 -10.22 33.88
N VAL A 257 -29.30 -8.88 33.87
CA VAL A 257 -28.49 -8.02 33.00
C VAL A 257 -26.98 -8.26 33.20
N THR A 258 -26.56 -8.38 34.45
CA THR A 258 -25.15 -8.61 34.82
C THR A 258 -24.65 -9.97 34.33
N ASP A 259 -25.41 -11.04 34.59
CA ASP A 259 -25.01 -12.39 34.16
C ASP A 259 -25.00 -12.51 32.65
N THR A 260 -25.95 -11.86 31.97
CA THR A 260 -26.00 -11.80 30.51
C THR A 260 -24.75 -11.14 29.95
N ALA A 261 -24.31 -10.01 30.53
CA ALA A 261 -23.13 -9.28 30.08
C ALA A 261 -21.88 -10.18 30.08
N PHE A 262 -21.64 -10.88 31.18
CA PHE A 262 -20.51 -11.79 31.31
C PHE A 262 -20.65 -13.02 30.41
N SER A 263 -21.86 -13.58 30.28
CA SER A 263 -22.11 -14.79 29.47
C SER A 263 -21.90 -14.57 27.97
N VAL A 264 -22.09 -13.34 27.46
CA VAL A 264 -21.81 -13.00 26.06
C VAL A 264 -20.40 -12.44 25.84
N GLY A 265 -19.55 -12.45 26.87
CA GLY A 265 -18.12 -12.10 26.76
C GLY A 265 -17.76 -10.63 27.00
N PHE A 266 -18.63 -9.83 27.65
CA PHE A 266 -18.22 -8.53 28.18
C PHE A 266 -17.58 -8.69 29.55
N ASN A 267 -16.46 -7.99 29.78
CA ASN A 267 -15.77 -7.98 31.08
C ASN A 267 -16.33 -6.92 32.04
N ASP A 268 -17.25 -6.07 31.58
CA ASP A 268 -17.82 -4.96 32.34
C ASP A 268 -19.30 -4.77 31.97
N ALA A 269 -20.18 -4.86 32.98
CA ALA A 269 -21.62 -4.75 32.81
C ALA A 269 -22.11 -3.32 32.48
N ASN A 270 -21.40 -2.29 32.93
CA ASN A 270 -21.70 -0.90 32.60
C ASN A 270 -21.33 -0.59 31.14
N TYR A 271 -20.18 -1.09 30.70
CA TYR A 271 -19.78 -1.00 29.30
C TYR A 271 -20.74 -1.77 28.39
N PHE A 272 -21.12 -2.99 28.77
CA PHE A 272 -22.18 -3.75 28.09
C PHE A 272 -23.46 -2.93 27.96
N SER A 273 -23.95 -2.33 29.05
CA SER A 273 -25.19 -1.52 29.03
C SER A 273 -25.10 -0.32 28.08
N THR A 274 -23.93 0.32 28.03
CA THR A 274 -23.65 1.42 27.09
C THR A 274 -23.72 0.93 25.63
N VAL A 275 -23.05 -0.18 25.32
CA VAL A 275 -23.02 -0.77 23.97
C VAL A 275 -24.40 -1.28 23.55
N PHE A 276 -25.12 -1.95 24.45
CA PHE A 276 -26.47 -2.45 24.24
C PHE A 276 -27.43 -1.31 23.89
N LYS A 277 -27.41 -0.21 24.66
CA LYS A 277 -28.25 0.96 24.39
C LYS A 277 -27.88 1.63 23.06
N LYS A 278 -26.60 1.72 22.74
CA LYS A 278 -26.14 2.29 21.46
C LYS A 278 -26.66 1.51 20.25
N ILE A 279 -26.68 0.18 20.35
CA ILE A 279 -27.07 -0.71 19.23
C ILE A 279 -28.59 -0.88 19.14
N THR A 280 -29.28 -1.00 20.27
CA THR A 280 -30.72 -1.31 20.32
C THR A 280 -31.63 -0.10 20.51
N GLY A 281 -31.07 1.05 20.92
CA GLY A 281 -31.82 2.25 21.29
C GLY A 281 -32.32 2.27 22.74
N GLN A 282 -32.27 1.16 23.46
CA GLN A 282 -32.81 1.04 24.82
C GLN A 282 -31.85 0.35 25.80
N SER A 283 -31.98 0.63 27.10
CA SER A 283 -31.14 -0.03 28.10
C SER A 283 -31.49 -1.52 28.20
N PRO A 284 -30.54 -2.40 28.58
CA PRO A 284 -30.82 -3.83 28.71
C PRO A 284 -31.89 -4.12 29.77
N THR A 285 -31.97 -3.34 30.85
CA THR A 285 -33.03 -3.45 31.86
C THR A 285 -34.41 -3.14 31.28
N HIS A 286 -34.52 -2.09 30.46
CA HIS A 286 -35.79 -1.74 29.83
C HIS A 286 -36.19 -2.80 28.79
N TYR A 287 -35.22 -3.25 27.99
CA TYR A 287 -35.42 -4.35 27.04
C TYR A 287 -35.96 -5.61 27.74
N GLN A 288 -35.41 -5.96 28.90
CA GLN A 288 -35.86 -7.10 29.71
C GLN A 288 -37.28 -6.91 30.25
N GLN A 289 -37.64 -5.71 30.72
CA GLN A 289 -39.00 -5.41 31.17
C GLN A 289 -40.01 -5.56 30.03
N ASP A 290 -39.68 -5.07 28.84
CA ASP A 290 -40.56 -5.18 27.66
C ASP A 290 -40.78 -6.64 27.24
N LEU A 291 -39.75 -7.49 27.34
CA LEU A 291 -39.87 -8.92 27.12
C LEU A 291 -40.84 -9.57 28.12
N THR A 292 -40.77 -9.19 29.39
CA THR A 292 -41.69 -9.72 30.41
C THR A 292 -43.13 -9.27 30.16
N ASN A 293 -43.34 -7.99 29.83
CA ASN A 293 -44.68 -7.44 29.58
C ASN A 293 -45.35 -8.07 28.34
N ASN A 294 -44.59 -8.42 27.30
CA ASN A 294 -45.11 -9.11 26.12
C ASN A 294 -45.38 -10.61 26.34
N LYS A 295 -44.77 -11.27 27.34
CA LYS A 295 -45.09 -12.67 27.68
C LYS A 295 -46.44 -12.83 28.41
N PHE A 296 -47.00 -11.75 28.94
CA PHE A 296 -48.28 -11.75 29.68
C PHE A 296 -49.43 -11.11 28.90
N LYS A 297 -49.27 -10.91 27.59
CA LYS A 297 -50.29 -10.46 26.65
C LYS A 297 -50.64 -11.59 25.69
#